data_AF-A0A355CMQ7-F1
#
_entry.id   AF-A0A355CMQ7-F1
#
_cell.length_a   1.000
_cell.length_b   1.000
_cell.length_c   1.000
_cell.angle_alpha   90.00
_cell.angle_beta   90.00
_cell.angle_gamma   90.00
#
_symmetry.space_group_name_H-M   'P 1'
#
loop_
_entity.id
_entity.type
_entity.pdbx_description
1 polymer ?
#
loop_
_entity_poly.entity_id
_entity_poly.type
_entity_poly.pdbx_seq_one_letter_code
_entity_poly.pdbx_strand_id
1 'polypeptide(L)' 'DPRDVRLSRMRMGLAVSRVEGVLPLNPDRIVSAIDVSPDLAPFLKGLYNCDGRLLMIVDVEAIAHSERW' A
#
# COMPACT_ATOMS: atom_id res chain seq x y z
N ASP A 1 26.52 19.17 -11.55
CA ASP A 1 25.24 19.18 -12.27
C ASP A 1 24.15 19.41 -11.24
N PRO A 2 23.29 20.44 -11.35
CA PRO A 2 22.22 20.69 -10.37
C PRO A 2 21.13 19.59 -10.34
N ARG A 3 21.34 18.45 -11.02
CA ARG A 3 20.38 17.34 -11.13
C ARG A 3 20.68 16.12 -10.24
N ASP A 4 21.63 16.20 -9.31
CA ASP A 4 21.80 15.16 -8.29
C ASP A 4 20.94 15.47 -7.04
N VAL A 5 19.62 15.61 -7.23
CA VAL A 5 18.70 15.34 -6.13
C VAL A 5 18.77 13.83 -5.92
N ARG A 6 19.70 13.39 -5.07
CA ARG A 6 19.63 12.03 -4.52
C ARG A 6 18.32 11.95 -3.76
N LEU A 7 17.27 11.44 -4.41
CA LEU A 7 16.15 10.82 -3.70
C LEU A 7 16.82 9.83 -2.74
N SER A 8 16.87 10.18 -1.46
CA SER A 8 17.45 9.33 -0.45
C SER A 8 16.74 8.00 -0.57
N ARG A 9 17.44 6.94 -0.98
CA ARG A 9 16.82 5.62 -1.08
C ARG A 9 16.33 5.24 0.32
N MET A 10 15.03 5.41 0.55
CA MET A 10 14.44 5.01 1.81
C MET A 10 14.23 3.51 1.80
N ARG A 11 14.73 2.84 2.83
CA ARG A 11 14.44 1.44 3.10
C ARG A 11 13.49 1.40 4.28
N MET A 12 12.36 0.75 4.08
CA MET A 12 11.34 0.55 5.10
C MET A 12 11.01 -0.93 5.16
N GLY A 13 10.80 -1.43 6.37
CA GLY A 13 10.28 -2.77 6.61
C GLY A 13 8.86 -2.68 7.16
N LEU A 14 7.96 -3.51 6.65
CA LEU A 14 6.62 -3.67 7.22
C LEU A 14 6.64 -4.93 8.08
N ALA A 15 6.42 -4.77 9.38
CA ALA A 15 6.25 -5.90 10.28
C ALA A 15 4.91 -6.59 9.99
N VAL A 16 4.95 -7.87 9.62
CA VAL A 16 3.77 -8.68 9.32
C VAL A 16 3.84 -10.00 10.07
N SER A 17 2.68 -10.57 10.39
CA SER A 17 2.62 -11.88 11.05
C SER A 17 3.17 -13.00 10.17
N ARG A 18 2.92 -12.94 8.85
CA ARG A 18 3.36 -13.92 7.85
C ARG A 18 3.14 -13.42 6.43
N VAL A 19 3.98 -13.88 5.49
CA VAL A 19 3.76 -13.77 4.05
C VAL A 19 3.07 -15.03 3.56
N GLU A 20 1.91 -14.89 2.90
CA GLU A 20 1.13 -16.05 2.42
C GLU A 20 1.48 -16.48 1.00
N GLY A 21 1.97 -15.57 0.16
CA GLY A 21 2.34 -15.90 -1.22
C GLY A 21 2.37 -14.69 -2.13
N VAL A 22 2.44 -14.95 -3.44
CA VAL A 22 2.40 -13.94 -4.51
C VAL A 22 1.24 -14.27 -5.42
N LEU A 23 0.38 -13.28 -5.68
CA LEU A 23 -0.81 -13.42 -6.50
C LEU A 23 -0.80 -12.37 -7.62
N PRO A 24 -1.07 -12.75 -8.88
CA PRO A 24 -1.37 -11.78 -9.92
C PRO A 24 -2.77 -11.21 -9.70
N LEU A 25 -2.89 -9.89 -9.71
CA LEU A 25 -4.18 -9.18 -9.54
C LEU A 25 -4.49 -8.36 -10.79
N ASN A 26 -5.77 -8.30 -11.18
CA ASN A 26 -6.21 -7.35 -12.20
C ASN A 26 -6.48 -5.99 -11.53
N PRO A 27 -5.71 -4.92 -11.82
CA PRO A 27 -5.88 -3.62 -11.18
C PRO A 27 -7.28 -3.02 -11.36
N ASP A 28 -7.98 -3.34 -12.46
CA ASP A 28 -9.33 -2.83 -12.74
C ASP A 28 -10.40 -3.36 -11.77
N ARG A 29 -10.07 -4.43 -11.02
CA ARG A 29 -10.95 -5.01 -9.99
C ARG A 29 -10.72 -4.40 -8.60
N ILE A 30 -9.77 -3.48 -8.45
CA ILE A 30 -9.57 -2.74 -7.21
C ILE A 30 -10.69 -1.71 -7.08
N VAL A 31 -11.41 -1.76 -5.96
CA VAL A 31 -12.50 -0.84 -5.66
C VAL A 31 -12.10 0.14 -4.56
N SER A 32 -12.78 1.28 -4.50
CA SER A 32 -12.51 2.31 -3.49
C SER A 32 -12.70 1.77 -2.07
N ALA A 33 -11.83 2.20 -1.15
CA ALA A 33 -11.85 1.84 0.26
C ALA A 33 -12.77 2.77 1.08
N ILE A 34 -13.96 3.14 0.56
CA ILE A 34 -14.82 4.20 1.14
C ILE A 34 -15.27 3.96 2.57
N ASP A 35 -15.34 2.70 3.02
CA ASP A 35 -15.85 2.32 4.34
C ASP A 35 -14.72 1.95 5.33
N VAL A 36 -13.47 2.30 5.03
CA VAL A 36 -12.35 2.09 5.97
C VAL A 36 -12.19 3.27 6.91
N SER A 37 -11.57 3.04 8.07
CA SER A 37 -11.24 4.11 9.03
C SER A 37 -10.46 5.24 8.34
N PRO A 38 -10.74 6.52 8.66
CA PRO A 38 -9.97 7.66 8.16
C PRO A 38 -8.46 7.57 8.46
N ASP A 39 -8.07 6.85 9.51
CA ASP A 39 -6.66 6.65 9.84
C ASP A 39 -5.94 5.69 8.88
N LEU A 40 -6.69 4.76 8.28
CA LEU A 40 -6.16 3.75 7.37
C LEU A 40 -6.29 4.18 5.90
N ALA A 41 -7.35 4.92 5.57
CA ALA A 41 -7.68 5.32 4.20
C ALA A 41 -6.50 5.92 3.41
N PRO A 42 -5.64 6.81 3.98
CA PRO A 42 -4.50 7.38 3.26
C PRO A 42 -3.43 6.36 2.84
N PHE A 43 -3.43 5.18 3.47
CA PHE A 43 -2.43 4.13 3.26
C PHE A 43 -2.93 2.98 2.38
N LEU A 44 -4.12 3.13 1.77
CA LEU A 44 -4.71 2.12 0.88
C LEU A 44 -4.87 2.67 -0.53
N LYS A 45 -4.50 1.84 -1.52
CA LYS A 45 -4.89 2.02 -2.92
C LYS A 45 -6.33 1.59 -3.17
N GLY A 46 -6.85 0.70 -2.34
CA GLY A 46 -8.22 0.20 -2.44
C GLY A 46 -8.39 -1.20 -1.86
N LEU A 47 -9.52 -1.81 -2.18
CA LEU A 47 -9.90 -3.15 -1.76
C LEU A 47 -9.99 -4.08 -2.97
N TYR A 48 -9.63 -5.34 -2.80
CA TYR A 48 -9.70 -6.36 -3.84
C TYR A 48 -10.38 -7.61 -3.30
N ASN A 49 -11.47 -8.04 -3.95
CA ASN A 49 -12.10 -9.31 -3.62
C ASN A 49 -11.41 -10.45 -4.38
N CYS A 50 -10.62 -11.26 -3.67
CA CYS A 50 -9.97 -12.46 -4.15
C CYS A 50 -10.76 -13.68 -3.68
N ASP A 51 -11.66 -14.19 -4.53
CA ASP A 51 -12.43 -15.42 -4.29
C ASP A 51 -13.15 -15.45 -2.93
N GLY A 52 -13.81 -14.34 -2.57
CA GLY A 52 -14.55 -14.20 -1.31
C GLY A 52 -13.69 -13.72 -0.14
N ARG A 53 -12.36 -13.62 -0.33
CA ARG A 53 -11.46 -12.99 0.63
C ARG A 53 -11.19 -11.54 0.23
N LEU A 54 -11.54 -10.62 1.12
CA LEU A 54 -11.22 -9.21 0.95
C LEU A 54 -9.75 -8.95 1.28
N LEU A 55 -9.00 -8.46 0.29
CA LEU A 55 -7.61 -8.02 0.43
C LEU A 55 -7.57 -6.49 0.43
N MET A 56 -6.84 -5.91 1.39
CA MET A 56 -6.53 -4.49 1.39
C MET A 56 -5.25 -4.26 0.59
N ILE A 57 -5.32 -3.43 -0.44
CA ILE A 57 -4.16 -3.10 -1.28
C ILE A 57 -3.50 -1.87 -0.67
N VAL A 58 -2.33 -2.07 -0.08
CA VAL A 58 -1.58 -1.02 0.61
C VAL A 58 -0.86 -0.10 -0.37
N ASP A 59 -0.87 1.20 -0.08
CA ASP A 59 -0.02 2.17 -0.76
C ASP A 59 1.31 2.34 -0.04
N VAL A 60 2.33 1.63 -0.53
CA VAL A 60 3.68 1.66 0.06
C VAL A 60 4.35 3.03 -0.08
N GLU A 61 3.99 3.84 -1.09
CA GLU A 61 4.53 5.18 -1.24
C GLU A 61 3.89 6.13 -0.25
N ALA A 62 2.58 6.02 -0.01
CA ALA A 62 1.90 6.82 1.00
C ALA A 62 2.38 6.48 2.43
N ILE A 63 2.62 5.19 2.73
CA ILE A 63 3.21 4.80 4.02
C ILE A 63 4.61 5.38 4.15
N ALA A 64 5.43 5.27 3.09
CA ALA A 64 6.81 5.73 3.06
C ALA A 64 6.92 7.23 3.36
N HIS A 65 6.03 8.05 2.81
CA HIS A 65 6.07 9.51 2.97
C HIS A 65 5.21 10.01 4.12
N SER A 66 4.68 9.13 4.97
CA SER A 66 3.88 9.56 6.11
C SER A 66 4.77 10.18 7.17
N GLU A 67 4.38 11.36 7.67
CA GLU A 67 5.00 12.00 8.84
C GLU A 67 4.63 11.31 10.16
N ARG A 68 3.81 10.25 10.11
CA ARG A 68 3.23 9.58 11.27
C ARG A 68 4.15 8.52 11.89
N TRP A 69 5.36 8.32 11.35
CA TRP A 69 6.39 7.39 11.84
C TRP A 69 7.71 8.08 12.12
#